data_AF-A0A8H3QXK5-F1
#
_entry.id   AF-A0A8H3QXK5-F1
#
_cell.length_a   1.000
_cell.length_b   1.000
_cell.length_c   1.000
_cell.angle_alpha   90.00
_cell.angle_beta   90.00
_cell.angle_gamma   90.00
#
_symmetry.space_group_name_H-M   'P 1'
#
loop_
_entity.id
_entity.type
_entity.pdbx_description
1 polymer ?
#
loop_
_entity_poly.entity_id
_entity_poly.type
_entity_poly.pdbx_seq_one_letter_code
_entity_poly.pdbx_strand_id
1 'polypeptide(L)' 'MHRQHHHPILTESEIRSLISYVIEFGVDWEQIAILLRSKNVSECKKKYRRLIKKINRKRNHHKMDINYIIN' A
#
# COMPACT_ATOMS: atom_id res chain seq x y z
N MET A 1 -21.97 -25.09 2.68
CA MET A 1 -20.53 -25.38 2.57
C MET A 1 -19.82 -24.12 2.08
N HIS A 2 -18.86 -23.64 2.86
CA HIS A 2 -17.94 -22.50 2.67
C HIS A 2 -18.40 -21.32 1.81
N ARG A 3 -19.06 -20.34 2.46
CA ARG A 3 -19.06 -18.95 1.99
C ARG A 3 -17.61 -18.47 1.98
N GLN A 4 -16.98 -18.44 0.81
CA GLN A 4 -15.65 -17.85 0.67
C GLN A 4 -15.79 -16.35 0.85
N HIS A 5 -15.56 -15.87 2.08
CA HIS A 5 -15.29 -14.46 2.36
C HIS A 5 -13.95 -14.10 1.71
N HIS A 6 -13.93 -13.90 0.39
CA HIS A 6 -12.71 -13.53 -0.35
C HIS A 6 -12.55 -12.01 -0.43
N HIS A 7 -12.40 -11.40 0.73
CA HIS A 7 -11.63 -10.19 0.95
C HIS A 7 -11.26 -10.24 2.43
N PRO A 8 -9.97 -10.23 2.79
CA PRO A 8 -9.38 -8.90 3.00
C PRO A 8 -7.84 -8.85 2.91
N ILE A 9 -7.30 -7.66 2.59
CA ILE A 9 -5.88 -7.30 2.77
C ILE A 9 -4.97 -7.91 1.68
N LEU A 10 -4.53 -7.07 0.71
CA LEU A 10 -3.34 -7.38 -0.09
C LEU A 10 -2.23 -7.86 0.86
N THR A 11 -1.76 -9.07 0.63
CA THR A 11 -0.62 -9.69 1.32
C THR A 11 0.62 -8.82 1.19
N GLU A 12 1.64 -9.06 2.01
CA GLU A 12 2.89 -8.30 1.89
C GLU A 12 3.52 -8.44 0.50
N SER A 13 3.42 -9.62 -0.11
CA SER A 13 3.86 -9.87 -1.49
C SER A 13 3.08 -8.99 -2.48
N GLU A 14 1.74 -9.02 -2.42
CA GLU A 14 0.91 -8.18 -3.29
C GLU A 14 1.12 -6.68 -3.06
N ILE A 15 1.46 -6.26 -1.83
CA ILE A 15 1.83 -4.87 -1.54
C ILE A 15 3.17 -4.52 -2.19
N ARG A 16 4.16 -5.41 -2.15
CA ARG A 16 5.45 -5.20 -2.83
C ARG A 16 5.25 -5.11 -4.35
N SER A 17 4.45 -6.01 -4.92
CA SER A 17 4.07 -5.97 -6.33
C SER A 17 3.29 -4.70 -6.66
N LEU A 18 2.34 -4.27 -5.82
CA LEU A 18 1.60 -3.02 -5.99
C LEU A 18 2.54 -1.81 -6.07
N ILE A 19 3.54 -1.75 -5.19
CA ILE A 19 4.53 -0.65 -5.21
C ILE A 19 5.37 -0.73 -6.49
N SER A 20 5.83 -1.93 -6.87
CA SER A 20 6.61 -2.14 -8.09
C SER A 20 5.84 -1.69 -9.33
N TYR A 21 4.59 -2.09 -9.48
CA TYR A 21 3.76 -1.72 -10.62
C TYR A 21 3.40 -0.24 -10.64
N VAL A 22 3.23 0.40 -9.48
CA VAL A 22 3.04 1.87 -9.43
C VAL A 22 4.32 2.61 -9.86
N ILE A 23 5.51 2.05 -9.58
CA ILE A 23 6.78 2.63 -10.03
C ILE A 23 6.97 2.43 -11.54
N GLU A 24 6.61 1.25 -12.05
CA GLU A 24 6.82 0.87 -13.45
C GLU A 24 5.79 1.49 -14.41
N PHE A 25 4.52 1.50 -14.04
CA PHE A 25 3.40 1.95 -14.88
C PHE A 25 2.79 3.28 -14.43
N GLY A 26 3.20 3.82 -13.27
CA GLY A 26 2.59 5.01 -12.70
C GLY A 26 1.24 4.73 -12.02
N VAL A 27 0.34 5.72 -12.00
CA VAL A 27 -0.97 5.63 -11.32
C VAL A 27 -2.07 5.00 -12.19
N ASP A 28 -1.69 4.04 -13.04
CA ASP A 28 -2.64 3.25 -13.84
C ASP A 28 -3.24 2.11 -13.01
N TRP A 29 -4.22 2.47 -12.18
CA TRP A 29 -4.83 1.54 -11.23
C TRP A 29 -5.58 0.39 -11.90
N GLU A 30 -6.03 0.55 -13.14
CA GLU A 30 -6.74 -0.50 -13.90
C GLU A 30 -5.76 -1.58 -14.32
N GLN A 31 -4.65 -1.19 -14.97
CA GLN A 31 -3.58 -2.11 -15.34
C GLN A 31 -2.98 -2.79 -14.11
N ILE A 32 -2.72 -2.02 -13.04
CA ILE A 32 -2.19 -2.54 -11.79
C ILE A 32 -3.13 -3.57 -11.14
N ALA A 33 -4.45 -3.31 -11.16
CA ALA A 33 -5.44 -4.25 -10.62
C ALA A 33 -5.46 -5.56 -11.43
N ILE A 34 -5.37 -5.47 -12.76
CA ILE A 34 -5.26 -6.64 -13.65
C ILE A 34 -4.00 -7.46 -13.31
N LEU A 35 -2.83 -6.80 -13.18
CA LEU A 35 -1.57 -7.45 -12.87
C LEU A 35 -1.56 -8.11 -11.48
N LEU A 36 -2.20 -7.47 -10.50
CA LEU A 36 -2.38 -8.02 -9.16
C LEU A 36 -3.47 -9.09 -9.10
N ARG A 37 -4.13 -9.42 -10.22
CA ARG A 37 -5.32 -10.27 -10.29
C ARG A 37 -6.43 -9.81 -9.32
N SER A 38 -6.39 -8.53 -8.97
CA SER A 38 -7.33 -7.88 -8.07
C SER A 38 -8.50 -7.37 -8.89
N LYS A 39 -9.72 -7.77 -8.51
CA LYS A 39 -10.94 -7.32 -9.21
C LYS A 39 -11.32 -5.88 -8.86
N ASN A 40 -10.59 -5.21 -7.96
CA ASN A 40 -11.01 -3.93 -7.41
C ASN A 40 -9.90 -2.86 -7.43
N VAL A 41 -9.92 -2.08 -8.50
CA VAL A 41 -9.10 -0.87 -8.72
C VAL A 41 -9.16 0.09 -7.51
N SER A 42 -10.35 0.27 -6.95
CA SER A 42 -10.57 1.16 -5.81
C SER A 42 -9.81 0.69 -4.57
N GLU A 43 -9.69 -0.63 -4.38
CA GLU A 43 -8.94 -1.21 -3.26
C GLU A 43 -7.43 -1.03 -3.43
N CYS A 44 -6.90 -1.22 -4.64
CA CYS A 44 -5.49 -0.95 -4.94
C CYS A 44 -5.12 0.51 -4.60
N LYS A 45 -5.94 1.45 -5.07
CA LYS A 45 -5.78 2.89 -4.79
C LYS A 45 -5.88 3.21 -3.30
N LYS A 46 -6.90 2.68 -2.61
CA LYS A 46 -7.11 2.91 -1.17
C LYS A 46 -5.97 2.34 -0.34
N LYS A 47 -5.48 1.14 -0.69
CA LYS A 47 -4.35 0.48 -0.03
C LYS A 47 -3.06 1.28 -0.21
N TYR A 48 -2.74 1.68 -1.44
CA TYR A 48 -1.56 2.50 -1.73
C TYR A 48 -1.57 3.81 -0.94
N ARG A 49 -2.70 4.53 -0.93
CA ARG A 49 -2.85 5.77 -0.14
C ARG A 49 -2.62 5.54 1.36
N ARG A 50 -3.14 4.44 1.92
CA ARG A 50 -2.92 4.08 3.32
C ARG A 50 -1.45 3.73 3.60
N LEU A 51 -0.78 3.05 2.67
CA LEU A 51 0.64 2.72 2.75
C LEU A 51 1.50 4.00 2.80
N ILE A 52 1.32 4.91 1.85
CA ILE A 52 2.05 6.19 1.82
C ILE A 52 1.80 7.01 3.08
N LYS A 53 0.54 7.07 3.57
CA LYS A 53 0.24 7.72 4.86
C LYS A 53 0.98 7.07 6.03
N LYS A 54 1.06 5.74 6.10
CA LYS A 54 1.80 5.03 7.15
C LYS A 54 3.31 5.30 7.07
N ILE A 55 3.88 5.32 5.86
CA ILE A 55 5.29 5.67 5.63
C ILE A 55 5.57 7.10 6.08
N ASN A 56 4.73 8.06 5.70
CA ASN A 56 4.89 9.46 6.08
C ASN A 56 4.77 9.67 7.60
N ARG A 57 3.84 8.96 8.27
CA ARG A 57 3.74 8.97 9.74
C ARG A 57 5.01 8.43 10.41
N LYS A 58 5.56 7.31 9.92
CA LYS A 58 6.81 6.76 10.45
C LYS A 58 8.01 7.69 10.24
N ARG A 59 8.13 8.34 9.08
CA ARG A 59 9.18 9.34 8.85
C ARG A 59 9.06 10.54 9.78
N ASN A 60 7.84 11.02 10.03
CA ASN A 60 7.61 12.11 10.97
C ASN A 60 7.91 11.70 12.42
N HIS A 61 7.62 10.46 12.83
CA HIS A 61 8.02 9.95 14.14
C HIS A 61 9.54 9.95 14.32
N HIS A 62 10.29 9.50 13.31
CA HIS A 62 11.76 9.46 13.39
C HIS A 62 12.40 10.85 13.41
N LYS A 63 11.71 11.88 12.90
CA LYS A 63 12.14 13.28 13.00
C LYS A 63 11.89 13.88 14.41
N MET A 64 11.02 13.27 15.22
CA MET A 64 10.81 13.66 16.61
C MET A 64 11.84 13.03 17.57
N ASP A 65 12.44 11.89 17.21
CA ASP A 65 13.48 11.25 18.03
C ASP A 65 14.80 12.07 18.06
N ILE A 66 15.14 12.80 16.99
CA ILE A 66 16.37 13.62 16.96
C ILE A 66 16.27 14.87 17.86
N ASN A 67 15.06 15.43 18.07
CA ASN A 67 14.90 16.61 18.90
C ASN A 67 14.94 16.34 20.41
N TYR A 68 15.01 15.08 20.84
CA TYR A 68 15.10 14.71 22.27
C TYR A 68 16.53 14.36 22.72
N ILE A 69 17.53 14.42 21.84
CA ILE A 69 18.94 14.08 22.17
C ILE A 69 19.81 15.35 22.35
N ILE A 70 19.27 16.54 22.11
CA ILE A 70 19.94 17.81 22.43
C ILE A 70 19.07 18.58 23.44
N ASN A 71 19.17 18.20 24.72
CA ASN A 71 19.03 19.06 25.89
C ASN A 71 19.81 18.42 27.04
#